data_AF-A0AA44UQJ7-F1
#
_entry.id   AF-A0AA44UQJ7-F1
#
_cell.length_a   1.000
_cell.length_b   1.000
_cell.length_c   1.000
_cell.angle_alpha   90.00
_cell.angle_beta   90.00
_cell.angle_gamma   90.00
#
_symmetry.space_group_name_H-M   'P 1'
#
loop_
_entity.id
_entity.type
_entity.pdbx_description
1 polymer ?
#
loop_
_entity_poly.entity_id
_entity_poly.type
_entity_poly.pdbx_seq_one_letter_code
_entity_poly.pdbx_strand_id
1 'polypeptide(L)'
;MSQISPDNVLEVGRALSAQIIAIRESLRSAQRTRVGPCGDDPVSGVATPAFQDRFERTIATHAQHQTELEEAVRRLRATAVVFELGEDAIARSFTI
;
A
#
# COMPACT_ATOMS: atom_id res chain seq x y z
N MET A 1 1.20 -3.89 26.96
CA MET A 1 1.52 -5.01 26.05
C MET A 1 0.20 -5.66 25.68
N SER A 2 -0.23 -5.57 24.42
CA SER A 2 -1.41 -6.30 23.95
C SER A 2 -0.96 -7.73 23.60
N GLN A 3 -1.57 -8.75 24.20
CA GLN A 3 -1.34 -10.15 23.81
C GLN A 3 -1.98 -10.38 22.44
N ILE A 4 -1.37 -11.21 21.58
CA ILE A 4 -1.94 -11.57 20.29
C ILE A 4 -3.25 -12.34 20.53
N SER A 5 -4.34 -11.88 19.94
CA SER A 5 -5.68 -12.45 20.07
C SER A 5 -6.33 -12.58 18.69
N PRO A 6 -7.32 -13.47 18.52
CA PRO A 6 -8.05 -13.58 17.26
C PRO A 6 -8.60 -12.23 16.78
N ASP A 7 -9.17 -11.44 17.69
CA ASP A 7 -9.76 -10.14 17.38
C ASP A 7 -8.72 -9.13 16.89
N ASN A 8 -7.56 -9.05 17.54
CA ASN A 8 -6.53 -8.10 17.10
C ASN A 8 -5.86 -8.51 15.79
N VAL A 9 -5.76 -9.81 15.49
CA VAL A 9 -5.27 -10.30 14.20
C VAL A 9 -6.22 -9.87 13.07
N LEU A 10 -7.54 -9.99 13.28
CA LEU A 10 -8.54 -9.57 12.31
C LEU A 10 -8.64 -8.04 12.18
N GLU A 11 -8.48 -7.30 13.27
CA GLU A 11 -8.47 -5.83 13.28
C GLU A 11 -7.26 -5.29 12.51
N VAL A 12 -6.06 -5.80 12.81
CA VAL A 12 -4.83 -5.42 12.11
C VAL A 12 -4.94 -5.83 10.64
N GLY A 13 -5.46 -7.02 10.33
CA GLY A 13 -5.72 -7.46 8.97
C GLY A 13 -6.55 -6.46 8.17
N ARG A 14 -7.67 -6.00 8.73
CA ARG A 14 -8.54 -4.99 8.09
C ARG A 14 -7.83 -3.67 7.84
N ALA A 15 -7.07 -3.19 8.83
CA ALA A 15 -6.32 -1.94 8.70
C ALA A 15 -5.28 -2.01 7.58
N LEU A 16 -4.52 -3.11 7.51
CA LEU A 16 -3.51 -3.30 6.47
C LEU A 16 -4.15 -3.48 5.08
N SER A 17 -5.25 -4.24 4.98
CA SER A 17 -6.01 -4.38 3.74
C SER A 17 -6.52 -3.03 3.20
N ALA A 18 -7.09 -2.20 4.06
CA ALA A 18 -7.54 -0.86 3.68
C ALA A 18 -6.37 0.03 3.19
N GLN A 19 -5.21 -0.07 3.85
CA GLN A 19 -4.02 0.67 3.45
C GLN A 19 -3.48 0.22 2.08
N ILE A 20 -3.47 -1.09 1.81
CA ILE A 20 -3.06 -1.64 0.51
C ILE A 20 -3.96 -1.11 -0.61
N ILE A 21 -5.28 -1.07 -0.39
CA ILE A 21 -6.24 -0.53 -1.37
C ILE A 21 -5.94 0.95 -1.66
N ALA A 22 -5.74 1.76 -0.62
CA ALA A 22 -5.42 3.18 -0.77
C ALA A 22 -4.09 3.42 -1.51
N ILE A 23 -3.05 2.62 -1.22
CA ILE A 23 -1.77 2.70 -1.92
C ILE A 23 -1.94 2.28 -3.39
N ARG A 24 -2.68 1.20 -3.68
CA ARG A 24 -2.98 0.76 -5.05
C ARG A 24 -3.66 1.84 -5.86
N GLU A 25 -4.64 2.55 -5.27
CA GLU A 25 -5.31 3.67 -5.92
C GLU A 25 -4.35 4.83 -6.21
N SER A 26 -3.53 5.20 -5.23
CA SER A 26 -2.54 6.27 -5.36
C SER A 26 -1.50 5.95 -6.44
N LEU A 27 -0.98 4.71 -6.47
CA LEU A 27 -0.04 4.24 -7.49
C LEU A 27 -0.66 4.21 -8.88
N ARG A 28 -1.90 3.72 -9.03
CA ARG A 28 -2.61 3.76 -10.32
C ARG A 28 -2.79 5.18 -10.84
N SER A 29 -3.09 6.13 -9.95
CA SER A 29 -3.18 7.55 -10.32
C SER A 29 -1.82 8.08 -10.74
N ALA A 30 -0.77 7.83 -9.95
CA ALA A 30 0.58 8.31 -10.22
C ALA A 30 1.16 7.78 -11.53
N GLN A 31 0.92 6.51 -11.87
CA GLN A 31 1.37 5.89 -13.13
C GLN A 31 0.72 6.51 -14.38
N ARG A 32 -0.43 7.18 -14.25
CA ARG A 32 -1.10 7.89 -15.35
C ARG A 32 -0.61 9.34 -15.49
N THR A 33 0.10 9.85 -14.49
CA THR A 33 0.65 11.21 -14.51
C THR A 33 1.92 11.24 -15.34
N ARG A 34 2.03 12.24 -16.21
CA ARG A 34 3.28 12.58 -16.90
C ARG A 34 3.87 13.82 -16.24
N VAL A 35 5.13 13.75 -15.86
CA VAL A 35 5.89 14.93 -15.44
C VAL A 35 6.39 15.63 -16.70
N GLY A 36 6.21 16.94 -16.74
CA GLY A 36 6.71 17.80 -17.80
C GLY A 36 6.79 19.24 -17.33
N PRO A 37 7.37 20.13 -18.16
CA PRO A 37 7.42 21.54 -17.87
C PRO A 37 6.01 22.14 -17.79
N CYS A 38 5.88 23.19 -16.98
CA CYS A 38 4.68 24.00 -16.84
C CYS A 38 4.57 24.96 -18.03
N GLY A 39 4.06 24.46 -19.16
CA GLY A 39 4.00 25.25 -20.39
C GLY A 39 5.39 25.70 -20.86
N ASP A 40 5.53 26.98 -21.18
CA ASP A 40 6.79 27.57 -21.66
C ASP A 40 7.70 28.11 -20.54
N ASP A 41 7.43 27.78 -19.27
CA ASP A 41 8.24 28.25 -18.15
C ASP A 41 9.66 27.64 -18.18
N PRO A 42 10.72 28.42 -18.43
CA PRO A 42 12.08 27.91 -18.53
C PRO A 42 12.60 27.31 -17.22
N VAL A 43 12.08 27.75 -16.07
CA VAL A 43 12.47 27.21 -14.76
C VAL A 43 11.93 25.79 -14.59
N SER A 44 10.67 25.56 -14.96
CA SER A 44 10.06 24.22 -14.91
C SER A 44 10.79 23.20 -15.80
N GLY A 45 11.32 23.61 -16.96
CA GLY A 45 12.11 22.74 -17.83
C GLY A 45 13.39 22.24 -17.14
N VAL A 46 14.08 23.13 -16.43
CA VAL A 46 15.30 22.79 -15.67
C VAL A 46 14.97 21.94 -14.43
N ALA A 47 13.83 22.18 -13.78
CA ALA A 47 13.40 21.44 -12.60
C ALA A 47 12.78 20.06 -12.92
N THR A 48 12.30 19.85 -14.15
CA THR A 48 11.61 18.63 -14.58
C THR A 48 12.41 17.35 -14.29
N PRO A 49 13.71 17.24 -14.62
CA PRO A 49 14.49 16.03 -14.32
C PRO A 49 14.59 15.73 -12.82
N ALA A 50 14.80 16.75 -11.99
CA ALA A 50 14.91 16.59 -10.54
C ALA A 50 13.57 16.16 -9.92
N PHE A 51 12.47 16.75 -10.41
CA PHE A 51 11.13 16.33 -10.02
C PHE A 51 10.83 14.90 -10.46
N GLN A 52 11.17 14.54 -11.70
CA GLN A 52 10.97 13.21 -12.25
C GLN A 52 11.69 12.14 -11.41
N ASP A 53 12.98 12.34 -11.10
CA ASP A 53 13.75 11.41 -10.25
C ASP A 53 13.09 11.23 -8.88
N ARG A 54 12.67 12.32 -8.24
CA ARG A 54 11.97 12.23 -6.94
C ARG A 54 10.61 11.55 -7.05
N PHE A 55 9.87 11.82 -8.11
CA PHE A 55 8.55 11.23 -8.39
C PHE A 55 8.68 9.72 -8.58
N GLU A 56 9.60 9.26 -9.43
CA GLU A 56 9.88 7.85 -9.67
C GLU A 56 10.31 7.12 -8.39
N ARG A 57 11.22 7.71 -7.61
CA ARG A 57 11.63 7.14 -6.31
C ARG A 57 10.46 7.00 -5.35
N THR A 58 9.59 8.00 -5.29
CA THR A 58 8.41 7.98 -4.43
C THR A 58 7.46 6.85 -4.84
N ILE A 59 7.20 6.68 -6.13
CA ILE A 59 6.42 5.56 -6.67
C ILE A 59 7.05 4.22 -6.28
N ALA A 60 8.36 4.07 -6.47
CA ALA A 60 9.08 2.85 -6.15
C ALA A 60 8.97 2.50 -4.65
N THR A 61 9.14 3.48 -3.76
CA THR A 61 8.98 3.29 -2.31
C THR A 61 7.56 2.85 -1.96
N HIS A 62 6.53 3.47 -2.54
CA HIS A 62 5.15 3.07 -2.28
C HIS A 62 4.81 1.68 -2.81
N ALA A 63 5.35 1.29 -3.97
CA ALA A 63 5.20 -0.06 -4.51
C ALA A 63 5.88 -1.12 -3.64
N GLN A 64 7.08 -0.82 -3.13
CA GLN A 64 7.76 -1.70 -2.17
C GLN A 64 6.94 -1.83 -0.87
N HIS A 65 6.48 -0.71 -0.31
CA HIS A 65 5.66 -0.73 0.89
C HIS A 65 4.37 -1.53 0.69
N GLN A 66 3.70 -1.38 -0.45
CA GLN A 66 2.53 -2.22 -0.80
C GLN A 66 2.88 -3.72 -0.73
N THR A 67 4.03 -4.12 -1.26
CA THR A 67 4.48 -5.52 -1.26
C THR A 67 4.71 -6.03 0.16
N GLU A 68 5.31 -5.21 1.02
CA GLU A 68 5.53 -5.54 2.43
C GLU A 68 4.21 -5.71 3.20
N LEU A 69 3.23 -4.83 2.94
CA LEU A 69 1.89 -4.91 3.54
C LEU A 69 1.13 -6.16 3.08
N GLU A 70 1.17 -6.49 1.79
CA GLU A 70 0.55 -7.71 1.25
C GLU A 70 1.15 -8.97 1.89
N GLU A 71 2.47 -8.99 2.09
CA GLU A 71 3.15 -10.07 2.78
C GLU A 71 2.75 -10.17 4.26
N ALA A 72 2.63 -9.03 4.96
CA ALA A 72 2.14 -8.98 6.32
C ALA A 72 0.71 -9.53 6.43
N VAL A 73 -0.19 -9.13 5.53
CA VAL A 73 -1.56 -9.64 5.44
C VAL A 73 -1.58 -11.15 5.21
N ARG A 74 -0.76 -11.68 4.29
CA ARG A 74 -0.66 -13.13 4.05
C ARG A 74 -0.24 -13.89 5.31
N ARG A 75 0.74 -13.37 6.06
CA ARG A 75 1.21 -13.99 7.30
C ARG A 75 0.17 -13.92 8.40
N LEU A 76 -0.50 -12.78 8.57
CA LEU A 76 -1.59 -12.62 9.54
C LEU A 76 -2.76 -13.55 9.24
N ARG A 77 -3.09 -13.74 7.96
CA ARG A 77 -4.10 -14.72 7.54
C ARG A 77 -3.70 -16.14 7.95
N ALA A 78 -2.44 -16.54 7.75
CA ALA A 78 -1.96 -17.85 8.19
C ALA A 78 -2.07 -18.01 9.72
N THR A 79 -1.76 -16.95 10.49
CA THR A 79 -1.97 -16.93 11.94
C THR A 79 -3.44 -17.04 12.33
N ALA A 80 -4.34 -16.37 11.61
CA ALA A 80 -5.79 -16.45 11.86
C ALA A 80 -6.33 -17.88 11.69
N VAL A 81 -5.81 -18.65 10.73
CA VAL A 81 -6.15 -20.07 10.53
C VAL A 81 -5.72 -20.92 11.74
N VAL A 82 -4.57 -20.63 12.36
CA VAL A 82 -4.10 -21.35 13.57
C VAL A 82 -5.02 -21.12 14.77
N PHE A 83 -5.71 -19.98 14.82
CA PHE A 83 -6.72 -19.69 15.84
C PHE A 83 -8.09 -20.31 15.58
N GLU A 84 -8.22 -21.17 14.55
CA GLU A 84 -9.49 -21.80 14.13
C GLU A 84 -10.62 -20.78 13.85
N LEU A 85 -10.24 -19.56 13.44
CA LEU A 85 -11.21 -18.55 13.07
C LEU A 85 -12.00 -18.99 11.84
N GLY A 86 -13.32 -18.78 11.86
CA GLY A 86 -14.17 -19.13 10.72
C GLY A 86 -13.73 -18.42 9.44
N GLU A 87 -13.75 -19.16 8.32
CA GLU A 87 -13.33 -18.68 6.99
C GLU A 87 -14.01 -17.35 6.60
N ASP A 88 -15.28 -17.15 6.96
CA ASP A 88 -16.01 -15.91 6.68
C ASP A 88 -15.45 -14.68 7.43
N ALA A 89 -14.89 -14.86 8.63
CA ALA A 89 -14.27 -13.78 9.40
C ALA A 89 -12.89 -13.42 8.82
N ILE A 90 -12.15 -14.43 8.37
CA ILE A 90 -10.86 -14.27 7.69
C ILE A 90 -11.06 -13.58 6.34
N ALA A 91 -11.97 -14.07 5.50
CA ALA A 91 -12.24 -13.50 4.19
C ALA A 91 -12.61 -12.01 4.26
N ARG A 92 -13.51 -11.64 5.19
CA ARG A 92 -13.89 -10.23 5.42
C ARG A 92 -12.73 -9.36 5.87
N SER A 93 -11.79 -9.91 6.64
CA SER A 93 -10.72 -9.12 7.25
C SER A 93 -9.50 -8.94 6.38
N PHE A 94 -9.26 -9.84 5.41
CA PHE A 94 -8.07 -9.85 4.56
C PHE A 94 -8.40 -9.68 3.07
N THR A 95 -9.47 -8.94 2.74
CA THR A 95 -9.80 -8.62 1.35
C THR A 95 -8.82 -7.56 0.83
N ILE A 96 -8.16 -7.80 -0.31
CA ILE A 96 -7.17 -6.88 -0.93
C ILE A 96 -7.33 -6.79 -2.44
#